data_AF-A0A062UAH5-F1
#
_entry.id   AF-A0A062UAH5-F1
#
_cell.length_a   1.000
_cell.length_b   1.000
_cell.length_c   1.000
_cell.angle_alpha   90.00
_cell.angle_beta   90.00
_cell.angle_gamma   90.00
#
_symmetry.space_group_name_H-M   'P 1'
#
loop_
_entity.id
_entity.type
_entity.pdbx_description
1 polymer ?
#
loop_
_entity_poly.entity_id
_entity_poly.type
_entity_poly.pdbx_seq_one_letter_code
_entity_poly.pdbx_strand_id
1 'polypeptide(L)'
;MRHVTLFAAVQVATTLLFAGAPQAFAQTTETATTNVSTPAKAPKTKKLAIVLFPRYETLDVFGPVEMWSRLDDYEVVTVSEHGGSVTSAQGIQTVTNYSFEDAPQFEIIMIPGGMGTRTEVNNPAMLDFLRSQDKGTEFTTSVCTGSAVLAKAGLLDGHKATSNKMAWKFATSQDEDVLWQGHARWVEDGKYMTSSGISAGTDMALGLVAKIDGREKADHVAKTAEYIWNDDPSNDPFAVEDTNTN
;
A
#
# COMPACT_ATOMS: atom_id res chain seq x y z
N MET A 1 4.18 -61.58 19.26
CA MET A 1 4.10 -61.90 17.83
C MET A 1 4.15 -60.59 17.05
N ARG A 2 5.28 -60.32 16.39
CA ARG A 2 5.52 -59.13 15.55
C ARG A 2 5.25 -59.52 14.10
N HIS A 3 4.47 -58.75 13.37
CA HIS A 3 4.41 -58.82 11.92
C HIS A 3 4.76 -57.46 11.32
N VAL A 4 5.97 -57.43 10.75
CA VAL A 4 6.47 -56.44 9.82
C VAL A 4 6.17 -57.01 8.43
N THR A 5 5.56 -56.22 7.54
CA THR A 5 5.40 -56.61 6.14
C THR A 5 5.99 -55.51 5.26
N LEU A 6 7.15 -55.84 4.69
CA LEU A 6 7.82 -55.19 3.57
C LEU A 6 6.97 -55.44 2.30
N PHE A 7 6.77 -54.42 1.46
CA PHE A 7 6.42 -54.65 0.05
C PHE A 7 7.38 -53.90 -0.87
N ALA A 8 7.87 -54.66 -1.84
CA ALA A 8 8.92 -54.33 -2.78
C ALA A 8 8.41 -53.49 -3.96
N ALA A 9 9.35 -52.77 -4.57
CA ALA A 9 9.18 -52.04 -5.82
C ALA A 9 8.89 -52.96 -7.01
N VAL A 10 8.03 -52.51 -7.93
CA VAL A 10 7.98 -52.99 -9.31
C VAL A 10 7.98 -51.78 -10.23
N GLN A 11 8.96 -51.76 -11.11
CA GLN A 11 9.22 -50.76 -12.12
C GLN A 11 8.85 -51.38 -13.47
N VAL A 12 7.95 -50.74 -14.23
CA VAL A 12 7.66 -51.12 -15.61
C VAL A 12 7.82 -49.87 -16.48
N ALA A 13 8.85 -49.88 -17.31
CA ALA A 13 9.07 -48.93 -18.38
C ALA A 13 8.14 -49.27 -19.56
N THR A 14 7.56 -48.26 -20.19
CA THR A 14 6.91 -48.42 -21.51
C THR A 14 7.31 -47.26 -22.39
N THR A 15 8.13 -47.57 -23.39
CA THR A 15 8.58 -46.69 -24.46
C THR A 15 7.46 -46.56 -25.49
N LEU A 16 7.03 -45.33 -25.81
CA LEU A 16 6.30 -45.05 -27.05
C LEU A 16 7.10 -44.08 -27.92
N LEU A 17 7.55 -44.59 -29.06
CA LEU A 17 8.08 -43.83 -30.19
C LEU A 17 6.90 -43.31 -31.01
N PHE A 18 6.80 -41.98 -31.18
CA PHE A 18 6.02 -41.37 -32.26
C PHE A 18 6.95 -40.59 -33.17
N ALA A 19 7.09 -41.09 -34.41
CA ALA A 19 7.69 -40.40 -35.52
C ALA A 19 6.60 -39.60 -36.26
N GLY A 20 6.82 -38.30 -36.45
CA GLY A 20 5.98 -37.43 -37.27
C GLY A 20 6.77 -36.19 -37.68
N ALA A 21 7.01 -36.04 -38.99
CA ALA A 21 7.81 -34.96 -39.58
C ALA A 21 7.11 -33.59 -39.48
N PRO A 22 7.85 -32.47 -39.42
CA PRO A 22 7.26 -31.14 -39.36
C PRO A 22 6.80 -30.69 -40.76
N GLN A 23 5.52 -30.30 -40.90
CA GLN A 23 5.06 -29.58 -42.08
C GLN A 23 5.26 -28.07 -41.90
N ALA A 24 5.97 -27.48 -42.85
CA ALA A 24 6.18 -26.05 -42.97
C ALA A 24 4.89 -25.35 -43.42
N PHE A 25 4.48 -24.30 -42.70
CA PHE A 25 3.48 -23.35 -43.17
C PHE A 25 4.16 -22.04 -43.58
N ALA A 26 3.78 -21.59 -44.77
CA ALA A 26 4.36 -20.47 -45.51
C ALA A 26 4.12 -19.11 -44.84
N GLN A 27 5.08 -18.20 -45.03
CA GLN A 27 4.96 -16.78 -44.72
C GLN A 27 4.04 -16.09 -45.74
N THR A 28 3.01 -15.41 -45.26
CA THR A 28 2.26 -14.40 -46.02
C THR A 28 2.69 -13.00 -45.61
N THR A 29 2.77 -12.15 -46.62
CA THR A 29 3.32 -10.79 -46.67
C THR A 29 2.53 -9.74 -45.91
N GLU A 30 3.27 -8.70 -45.53
CA GLU A 30 2.94 -7.43 -44.86
C GLU A 30 1.54 -6.85 -45.08
N THR A 31 1.00 -6.28 -43.99
CA THR A 31 0.15 -5.08 -44.06
C THR A 31 0.72 -4.07 -43.08
N ALA A 32 1.14 -2.92 -43.61
CA ALA A 32 1.74 -1.84 -42.85
C ALA A 32 0.74 -1.25 -41.85
N THR A 33 0.99 -1.46 -40.56
CA THR A 33 0.35 -0.70 -39.48
C THR A 33 1.24 0.50 -39.15
N THR A 34 0.66 1.68 -39.33
CA THR A 34 1.24 2.95 -38.89
C THR A 34 1.43 2.92 -37.38
N ASN A 35 2.67 2.74 -36.92
CA ASN A 35 3.06 2.90 -35.53
C ASN A 35 2.89 4.37 -35.13
N VAL A 36 1.74 4.69 -34.54
CA VAL A 36 1.61 5.90 -33.72
C VAL A 36 2.41 5.62 -32.44
N SER A 37 3.68 6.03 -32.42
CA SER A 37 4.47 5.98 -31.20
C SER A 37 3.88 6.99 -30.22
N THR A 38 3.19 6.51 -29.19
CA THR A 38 2.91 7.30 -28.00
C THR A 38 4.26 7.83 -27.48
N PRO A 39 4.42 9.15 -27.24
CA PRO A 39 5.66 9.67 -26.68
C PRO A 39 5.95 8.96 -25.36
N ALA A 40 7.19 8.50 -25.20
CA ALA A 40 7.64 7.88 -23.96
C ALA A 40 7.38 8.86 -22.79
N LYS A 41 6.67 8.39 -21.77
CA LYS A 41 6.42 9.17 -20.55
C LYS A 41 7.78 9.61 -19.98
N ALA A 42 7.91 10.89 -19.61
CA ALA A 42 9.11 11.40 -18.96
C ALA A 42 9.46 10.55 -17.72
N PRO A 43 10.74 10.38 -17.37
CA PRO A 43 11.12 9.59 -16.21
C PRO A 43 10.52 10.20 -14.93
N LYS A 44 9.95 9.35 -14.07
CA LYS A 44 9.47 9.74 -12.74
C LYS A 44 10.64 10.22 -11.90
N THR A 45 10.53 11.37 -11.25
CA THR A 45 11.64 12.01 -10.52
C THR A 45 11.42 12.09 -9.01
N LYS A 46 10.17 12.01 -8.54
CA LYS A 46 9.80 12.04 -7.11
C LYS A 46 9.52 10.63 -6.60
N LYS A 47 9.64 10.41 -5.30
CA LYS A 47 9.40 9.12 -4.64
C LYS A 47 8.28 9.19 -3.62
N LEU A 48 7.37 8.22 -3.75
CA LEU A 48 6.34 7.90 -2.78
C LEU A 48 6.75 6.59 -2.08
N ALA A 49 7.06 6.68 -0.79
CA ALA A 49 7.49 5.53 -0.01
C ALA A 49 6.34 4.91 0.79
N ILE A 50 6.21 3.59 0.68
CA ILE A 50 5.36 2.78 1.54
C ILE A 50 6.23 2.15 2.64
N VAL A 51 5.92 2.48 3.90
CA VAL A 51 6.67 1.95 5.06
C VAL A 51 6.14 0.56 5.41
N LEU A 52 6.94 -0.48 5.19
CA LEU A 52 6.61 -1.86 5.53
C LEU A 52 7.24 -2.28 6.86
N PHE A 53 6.44 -2.94 7.67
CA PHE A 53 6.85 -3.54 8.94
C PHE A 53 6.17 -4.92 9.11
N PRO A 54 6.74 -5.83 9.91
CA PRO A 54 6.15 -7.16 10.09
C PRO A 54 4.68 -7.10 10.51
N ARG A 55 3.84 -7.89 9.84
CA ARG A 55 2.39 -7.95 10.07
C ARG A 55 1.63 -6.65 9.73
N TYR A 56 2.11 -5.91 8.73
CA TYR A 56 1.32 -4.89 8.06
C TYR A 56 0.08 -5.52 7.38
N GLU A 57 -0.99 -4.73 7.19
CA GLU A 57 -2.20 -5.19 6.51
C GLU A 57 -2.03 -5.15 4.98
N THR A 58 -2.20 -6.28 4.30
CA THR A 58 -1.88 -6.41 2.86
C THR A 58 -2.59 -5.36 2.01
N LEU A 59 -3.90 -5.17 2.22
CA LEU A 59 -4.69 -4.32 1.35
C LEU A 59 -4.61 -2.83 1.72
N ASP A 60 -4.14 -2.49 2.93
CA ASP A 60 -3.76 -1.11 3.29
C ASP A 60 -2.58 -0.62 2.45
N VAL A 61 -1.73 -1.54 1.98
CA VAL A 61 -0.60 -1.25 1.08
C VAL A 61 -1.03 -1.33 -0.37
N PHE A 62 -1.49 -2.49 -0.81
CA PHE A 62 -1.61 -2.75 -2.25
C PHE A 62 -2.84 -2.10 -2.90
N GLY A 63 -3.86 -1.71 -2.11
CA GLY A 63 -4.95 -0.88 -2.60
C GLY A 63 -4.45 0.50 -3.07
N PRO A 64 -3.82 1.30 -2.18
CA PRO A 64 -3.18 2.55 -2.57
C PRO A 64 -2.10 2.42 -3.64
N VAL A 65 -1.26 1.38 -3.60
CA VAL A 65 -0.21 1.16 -4.62
C VAL A 65 -0.78 1.03 -6.03
N GLU A 66 -1.91 0.33 -6.21
CA GLU A 66 -2.57 0.24 -7.54
C GLU A 66 -2.87 1.64 -8.09
N MET A 67 -3.42 2.52 -7.25
CA MET A 67 -3.83 3.88 -7.64
C MET A 67 -2.61 4.79 -7.86
N TRP A 68 -1.66 4.80 -6.91
CA TRP A 68 -0.49 5.69 -6.95
C TRP A 68 0.56 5.29 -7.98
N SER A 69 0.57 4.03 -8.44
CA SER A 69 1.42 3.61 -9.57
C SER A 69 1.19 4.46 -10.83
N ARG A 70 0.00 5.08 -10.94
CA ARG A 70 -0.43 5.90 -12.08
C ARG A 70 -0.19 7.40 -11.93
N LEU A 71 0.34 7.86 -10.80
CA LEU A 71 0.82 9.23 -10.65
C LEU A 71 1.88 9.55 -11.71
N ASP A 72 1.88 10.79 -12.18
CA ASP A 72 2.72 11.18 -13.31
C ASP A 72 4.21 11.28 -12.95
N ASP A 73 4.53 11.94 -11.85
CA ASP A 73 5.92 12.23 -11.47
C ASP A 73 6.47 11.36 -10.33
N TYR A 74 5.65 10.48 -9.74
CA TYR A 74 6.00 9.70 -8.54
C TYR A 74 6.29 8.23 -8.85
N GLU A 75 7.49 7.78 -8.46
CA GLU A 75 7.86 6.37 -8.33
C GLU A 75 7.38 5.84 -6.97
N VAL A 76 6.59 4.77 -6.98
CA VAL A 76 6.19 4.09 -5.75
C VAL A 76 7.30 3.13 -5.34
N VAL A 77 7.83 3.32 -4.14
CA VAL A 77 8.90 2.50 -3.56
C VAL A 77 8.47 2.00 -2.18
N THR A 78 9.16 0.98 -1.68
CA THR A 78 8.91 0.38 -0.36
C THR A 78 10.16 0.52 0.51
N VAL A 79 9.97 0.77 1.80
CA VAL A 79 11.04 0.94 2.78
C VAL A 79 10.69 0.20 4.06
N SER A 80 11.66 -0.44 4.72
CA SER A 80 11.49 -1.03 6.06
C SER A 80 12.70 -0.75 6.94
N GLU A 81 12.62 -1.08 8.23
CA GLU A 81 13.69 -0.78 9.18
C GLU A 81 15.05 -1.34 8.75
N HIS A 82 15.10 -2.59 8.30
CA HIS A 82 16.33 -3.29 7.97
C HIS A 82 16.46 -3.64 6.46
N GLY A 83 15.54 -3.15 5.62
CA GLY A 83 15.44 -3.59 4.23
C GLY A 83 15.01 -5.06 4.12
N GLY A 84 15.18 -5.65 2.92
CA GLY A 84 14.88 -7.06 2.67
C GLY A 84 13.38 -7.38 2.63
N SER A 85 13.03 -8.65 2.89
CA SER A 85 11.65 -9.16 2.83
C SER A 85 10.88 -8.90 4.12
N VAL A 86 9.68 -8.32 3.99
CA VAL A 86 8.75 -8.08 5.10
C VAL A 86 7.45 -8.85 4.85
N THR A 87 6.96 -9.55 5.88
CA THR A 87 5.76 -10.40 5.79
C THR A 87 4.52 -9.66 6.32
N SER A 88 3.46 -9.60 5.52
CA SER A 88 2.16 -9.06 5.91
C SER A 88 1.43 -9.95 6.94
N ALA A 89 0.36 -9.45 7.54
CA ALA A 89 -0.48 -10.21 8.47
C ALA A 89 -1.13 -11.45 7.81
N GLN A 90 -1.29 -11.42 6.48
CA GLN A 90 -1.83 -12.50 5.66
C GLN A 90 -0.75 -13.50 5.20
N GLY A 91 0.52 -13.27 5.52
CA GLY A 91 1.62 -14.16 5.17
C GLY A 91 2.28 -13.86 3.82
N ILE A 92 1.96 -12.72 3.18
CA ILE A 92 2.59 -12.33 1.92
C ILE A 92 3.92 -11.65 2.19
N GLN A 93 4.98 -12.09 1.51
CA GLN A 93 6.31 -11.50 1.60
C GLN A 93 6.52 -10.45 0.52
N THR A 94 7.03 -9.29 0.91
CA THR A 94 7.34 -8.17 0.01
C THR A 94 8.77 -7.71 0.25
N VAL A 95 9.56 -7.70 -0.82
CA VAL A 95 10.94 -7.19 -0.78
C VAL A 95 10.91 -5.68 -0.84
N THR A 96 11.62 -5.04 0.08
CA THR A 96 11.73 -3.59 0.16
C THR A 96 12.85 -3.03 -0.72
N ASN A 97 12.65 -1.82 -1.23
CA ASN A 97 13.64 -1.10 -2.03
C ASN A 97 14.73 -0.47 -1.16
N TYR A 98 14.37 -0.04 0.06
CA TYR A 98 15.23 0.69 0.99
C TYR A 98 15.15 0.14 2.41
N SER A 99 16.23 0.29 3.17
CA SER A 99 16.24 0.27 4.62
C SER A 99 16.03 1.68 5.19
N PHE A 100 15.81 1.85 6.49
CA PHE A 100 15.81 3.21 7.09
C PHE A 100 17.18 3.88 7.01
N GLU A 101 18.26 3.11 6.95
CA GLU A 101 19.63 3.61 6.88
C GLU A 101 19.99 4.18 5.49
N ASP A 102 19.52 3.53 4.42
CA ASP A 102 19.83 3.92 3.03
C ASP A 102 18.69 4.68 2.33
N ALA A 103 17.58 4.93 3.03
CA ALA A 103 16.44 5.65 2.50
C ALA A 103 16.83 7.08 2.11
N PRO A 104 16.51 7.52 0.87
CA PRO A 104 16.58 8.93 0.54
C PRO A 104 15.47 9.71 1.26
N GLN A 105 15.46 11.03 1.10
CA GLN A 105 14.28 11.81 1.42
C GLN A 105 13.14 11.45 0.44
N PHE A 106 11.93 11.28 0.97
CA PHE A 106 10.74 11.02 0.15
C PHE A 106 9.83 12.24 0.12
N GLU A 107 9.22 12.50 -1.04
CA GLU A 107 8.21 13.54 -1.17
C GLU A 107 6.86 13.10 -0.58
N ILE A 108 6.55 11.81 -0.61
CA ILE A 108 5.35 11.25 0.02
C ILE A 108 5.71 10.02 0.83
N ILE A 109 5.17 9.90 2.03
CA ILE A 109 5.29 8.69 2.85
C ILE A 109 3.90 8.15 3.21
N MET A 110 3.72 6.83 3.19
CA MET A 110 2.49 6.15 3.61
C MET A 110 2.80 5.08 4.65
N ILE A 111 2.11 5.16 5.79
CA ILE A 111 2.18 4.19 6.87
C ILE A 111 0.90 3.34 6.84
N PRO A 112 0.98 2.04 6.51
CA PRO A 112 -0.18 1.16 6.52
C PRO A 112 -0.60 0.81 7.95
N GLY A 113 -1.75 0.18 8.10
CA GLY A 113 -2.18 -0.40 9.36
C GLY A 113 -1.70 -1.84 9.52
N GLY A 114 -2.45 -2.59 10.33
CA GLY A 114 -2.21 -4.00 10.60
C GLY A 114 -1.78 -4.27 12.04
N MET A 115 -1.60 -5.55 12.36
CA MET A 115 -1.24 -5.99 13.72
C MET A 115 0.16 -5.53 14.14
N GLY A 116 1.06 -5.30 13.18
CA GLY A 116 2.41 -4.81 13.43
C GLY A 116 2.45 -3.46 14.15
N THR A 117 1.46 -2.59 13.91
CA THR A 117 1.40 -1.24 14.52
C THR A 117 1.44 -1.25 16.05
N ARG A 118 1.01 -2.34 16.70
CA ARG A 118 1.03 -2.49 18.17
C ARG A 118 2.45 -2.60 18.71
N THR A 119 3.38 -3.08 17.89
CA THR A 119 4.82 -3.08 18.15
C THR A 119 5.42 -1.74 17.73
N GLU A 120 5.09 -1.26 16.53
CA GLU A 120 5.74 -0.08 15.94
C GLU A 120 5.50 1.23 16.70
N VAL A 121 4.36 1.38 17.39
CA VAL A 121 4.13 2.54 18.30
C VAL A 121 5.16 2.62 19.45
N ASN A 122 5.88 1.53 19.74
CA ASN A 122 6.94 1.52 20.76
C ASN A 122 8.33 1.31 20.15
N ASN A 123 8.49 1.44 18.82
CA ASN A 123 9.75 1.25 18.12
C ASN A 123 10.45 2.61 17.89
N PRO A 124 11.53 2.95 18.62
CA PRO A 124 12.20 4.23 18.44
C PRO A 124 12.76 4.45 17.04
N ALA A 125 13.25 3.39 16.38
CA ALA A 125 13.81 3.50 15.02
C ALA A 125 12.73 3.91 14.01
N MET A 126 11.54 3.31 14.09
CA MET A 126 10.38 3.71 13.31
C MET A 126 9.99 5.17 13.57
N LEU A 127 9.78 5.54 14.84
CA LEU A 127 9.29 6.88 15.19
C LEU A 127 10.28 7.98 14.78
N ASP A 128 11.58 7.76 14.98
CA ASP A 128 12.62 8.72 14.61
C ASP A 128 12.80 8.81 13.08
N PHE A 129 12.68 7.69 12.38
CA PHE A 129 12.67 7.68 10.92
C PHE A 129 11.51 8.51 10.36
N LEU A 130 10.29 8.33 10.89
CA LEU A 130 9.11 9.09 10.47
C LEU A 130 9.28 10.58 10.75
N ARG A 131 9.77 10.96 11.94
CA ARG A 131 10.07 12.37 12.27
C ARG A 131 11.11 12.99 11.35
N SER A 132 12.10 12.21 10.91
CA SER A 132 13.11 12.70 9.98
C SER A 132 12.53 12.93 8.59
N GLN A 133 11.80 11.94 8.06
CA GLN A 133 11.20 12.01 6.73
C GLN A 133 10.14 13.12 6.65
N ASP A 134 9.28 13.24 7.66
CA ASP A 134 8.19 14.21 7.69
C ASP A 134 8.66 15.66 7.46
N LYS A 135 9.89 16.02 7.86
CA LYS A 135 10.43 17.38 7.68
C LYS A 135 10.52 17.84 6.22
N GLY A 136 10.61 16.91 5.28
CA GLY A 136 10.71 17.23 3.85
C GLY A 136 9.65 16.57 2.98
N THR A 137 8.61 15.97 3.56
CA THR A 137 7.49 15.44 2.79
C THR A 137 6.59 16.57 2.29
N GLU A 138 6.07 16.40 1.07
CA GLU A 138 4.91 17.12 0.55
C GLU A 138 3.62 16.57 1.17
N PHE A 139 3.55 15.24 1.36
CA PHE A 139 2.46 14.58 2.07
C PHE A 139 2.96 13.47 3.01
N THR A 140 2.40 13.45 4.22
CA THR A 140 2.56 12.35 5.19
C THR A 140 1.22 11.67 5.36
N THR A 141 1.13 10.41 4.93
CA THR A 141 -0.15 9.71 4.79
C THR A 141 -0.21 8.44 5.63
N SER A 142 -1.41 7.99 5.97
CA SER A 142 -1.57 6.69 6.61
C SER A 142 -2.92 6.05 6.28
N VAL A 143 -2.94 4.72 6.31
CA VAL A 143 -4.17 3.93 6.26
C VAL A 143 -4.37 3.21 7.58
N CYS A 144 -5.62 3.10 8.04
CA CYS A 144 -6.01 2.27 9.17
C CYS A 144 -5.23 2.65 10.43
N THR A 145 -4.64 1.67 11.15
CA THR A 145 -3.86 1.92 12.36
C THR A 145 -2.51 2.57 12.09
N GLY A 146 -2.14 2.87 10.84
CA GLY A 146 -0.92 3.64 10.54
C GLY A 146 -0.97 5.05 11.15
N SER A 147 -2.16 5.64 11.28
CA SER A 147 -2.34 6.93 11.97
C SER A 147 -1.99 6.85 13.46
N ALA A 148 -2.10 5.68 14.09
CA ALA A 148 -1.66 5.48 15.47
C ALA A 148 -0.13 5.61 15.60
N VAL A 149 0.63 5.16 14.59
CA VAL A 149 2.10 5.29 14.55
C VAL A 149 2.49 6.75 14.30
N LEU A 150 1.80 7.43 13.39
CA LEU A 150 2.01 8.87 13.15
C LEU A 150 1.70 9.72 14.39
N ALA A 151 0.57 9.47 15.05
CA ALA A 151 0.19 10.10 16.31
C ALA A 151 1.27 9.86 17.37
N LYS A 152 1.72 8.62 17.54
CA LYS A 152 2.77 8.29 18.50
C LYS A 152 4.14 8.94 18.20
N ALA A 153 4.42 9.22 16.93
CA ALA A 153 5.60 9.95 16.52
C ALA A 153 5.51 11.46 16.85
N GLY A 154 4.36 11.96 17.29
CA GLY A 154 4.12 13.38 17.55
C GLY A 154 3.89 14.20 16.27
N LEU A 155 3.45 13.53 15.19
CA LEU A 155 3.30 14.16 13.87
C LEU A 155 1.88 14.66 13.61
N LEU A 156 0.91 14.29 14.45
CA LEU A 156 -0.50 14.64 14.28
C LEU A 156 -1.01 15.60 15.37
N ASP A 157 -0.13 16.07 16.26
CA ASP A 157 -0.45 16.97 17.38
C ASP A 157 -1.16 18.23 16.84
N GLY A 158 -2.38 18.49 17.32
CA GLY A 158 -3.20 19.62 16.88
C GLY A 158 -3.79 19.49 15.46
N HIS A 159 -3.51 18.41 14.75
CA HIS A 159 -4.06 18.13 13.41
C HIS A 159 -5.29 17.23 13.47
N LYS A 160 -6.19 17.42 12.50
CA LYS A 160 -7.31 16.49 12.28
C LYS A 160 -6.80 15.20 11.65
N ALA A 161 -7.22 14.08 12.21
CA ALA A 161 -6.90 12.77 11.67
C ALA A 161 -8.02 11.75 11.89
N THR A 162 -7.97 10.62 11.20
CA THR A 162 -8.84 9.46 11.41
C THR A 162 -8.04 8.17 11.42
N SER A 163 -8.70 7.09 11.80
CA SER A 163 -8.17 5.73 11.82
C SER A 163 -9.31 4.75 11.57
N ASN A 164 -9.00 3.46 11.42
CA ASN A 164 -10.05 2.47 11.20
C ASN A 164 -10.95 2.33 12.44
N LYS A 165 -12.23 2.14 12.18
CA LYS A 165 -13.28 2.20 13.20
C LYS A 165 -13.19 1.05 14.20
N MET A 166 -12.73 -0.11 13.74
CA MET A 166 -12.49 -1.29 14.59
C MET A 166 -11.38 -1.09 15.64
N ALA A 167 -10.32 -0.34 15.33
CA ALA A 167 -9.24 -0.09 16.26
C ALA A 167 -9.22 1.37 16.75
N TRP A 168 -10.36 2.07 16.65
CA TRP A 168 -10.49 3.48 17.00
C TRP A 168 -9.89 3.80 18.37
N LYS A 169 -10.34 3.07 19.41
CA LYS A 169 -9.82 3.24 20.79
C LYS A 169 -8.31 3.06 20.91
N PHE A 170 -7.72 2.15 20.12
CA PHE A 170 -6.27 1.94 20.13
C PHE A 170 -5.54 3.10 19.45
N ALA A 171 -6.06 3.59 18.33
CA ALA A 171 -5.46 4.71 17.61
C ALA A 171 -5.53 6.00 18.43
N THR A 172 -6.72 6.33 18.95
CA THR A 172 -6.92 7.57 19.71
C THR A 172 -6.23 7.57 21.07
N SER A 173 -5.90 6.41 21.64
CA SER A 173 -5.12 6.35 22.88
C SER A 173 -3.63 6.62 22.70
N GLN A 174 -3.13 6.76 21.46
CA GLN A 174 -1.71 7.02 21.24
C GLN A 174 -1.34 8.48 21.49
N ASP A 175 -2.28 9.39 21.28
CA ASP A 175 -2.12 10.81 21.47
C ASP A 175 -3.49 11.51 21.58
N GLU A 176 -3.67 12.26 22.67
CA GLU A 176 -4.88 13.03 23.01
C GLU A 176 -4.89 14.41 22.35
N ASP A 177 -3.74 14.91 21.89
CA ASP A 177 -3.63 16.23 21.24
C ASP A 177 -4.06 16.19 19.76
N VAL A 178 -4.28 15.00 19.19
CA VAL A 178 -4.81 14.83 17.83
C VAL A 178 -6.31 15.09 17.81
N LEU A 179 -6.77 15.89 16.84
CA LEU A 179 -8.19 16.22 16.65
C LEU A 179 -8.91 15.11 15.87
N TRP A 180 -9.09 13.95 16.51
CA TRP A 180 -9.66 12.75 15.88
C TRP A 180 -11.07 12.95 15.31
N GLN A 181 -11.33 12.43 14.11
CA GLN A 181 -12.60 12.52 13.37
C GLN A 181 -13.25 11.13 13.19
N GLY A 182 -14.13 10.72 14.12
CA GLY A 182 -14.70 9.37 14.20
C GLY A 182 -15.56 8.98 12.99
N HIS A 183 -16.17 9.97 12.34
CA HIS A 183 -17.06 9.77 11.20
C HIS A 183 -16.38 9.81 9.83
N ALA A 184 -15.16 10.36 9.74
CA ALA A 184 -14.50 10.57 8.46
C ALA A 184 -14.01 9.25 7.85
N ARG A 185 -14.21 9.09 6.54
CA ARG A 185 -13.63 8.03 5.71
C ARG A 185 -12.14 8.28 5.51
N TRP A 186 -11.77 9.50 5.18
CA TRP A 186 -10.41 10.03 5.32
C TRP A 186 -10.44 11.51 5.68
N VAL A 187 -9.32 12.00 6.21
CA VAL A 187 -9.12 13.39 6.62
C VAL A 187 -7.90 13.92 5.91
N GLU A 188 -8.00 15.13 5.39
CA GLU A 188 -6.86 15.93 4.94
C GLU A 188 -6.74 17.14 5.88
N ASP A 189 -5.57 17.37 6.45
CA ASP A 189 -5.24 18.56 7.23
C ASP A 189 -3.77 18.98 7.00
N GLY A 190 -3.58 20.10 6.30
CA GLY A 190 -2.26 20.53 5.85
C GLY A 190 -1.62 19.50 4.91
N LYS A 191 -0.45 18.98 5.30
CA LYS A 191 0.26 17.93 4.56
C LYS A 191 -0.13 16.51 5.00
N TYR A 192 -0.96 16.37 6.03
CA TYR A 192 -1.34 15.07 6.58
C TYR A 192 -2.61 14.56 5.90
N MET A 193 -2.59 13.31 5.45
CA MET A 193 -3.76 12.64 4.89
C MET A 193 -3.93 11.25 5.52
N THR A 194 -4.94 11.08 6.36
CA THR A 194 -5.16 9.83 7.11
C THR A 194 -6.50 9.22 6.72
N SER A 195 -6.55 7.90 6.49
CA SER A 195 -7.79 7.19 6.17
C SER A 195 -8.17 6.17 7.23
N SER A 196 -9.45 5.79 7.20
CA SER A 196 -10.03 4.72 8.00
C SER A 196 -9.57 3.34 7.52
N GLY A 197 -10.48 2.38 7.32
CA GLY A 197 -10.13 1.03 6.90
C GLY A 197 -9.65 0.92 5.45
N ILE A 198 -9.37 -0.31 5.03
CA ILE A 198 -8.86 -0.69 3.71
C ILE A 198 -9.52 0.07 2.54
N SER A 199 -10.86 -0.02 2.40
CA SER A 199 -11.56 0.62 1.28
C SER A 199 -11.40 2.15 1.31
N ALA A 200 -11.43 2.74 2.49
CA ALA A 200 -11.22 4.17 2.67
C ALA A 200 -9.78 4.59 2.29
N GLY A 201 -8.79 3.73 2.53
CA GLY A 201 -7.41 3.96 2.10
C GLY A 201 -7.25 3.96 0.59
N THR A 202 -7.90 3.04 -0.11
CA THR A 202 -7.92 3.04 -1.59
C THR A 202 -8.63 4.26 -2.16
N ASP A 203 -9.76 4.68 -1.56
CA ASP A 203 -10.47 5.89 -1.97
C ASP A 203 -9.64 7.17 -1.69
N MET A 204 -8.98 7.24 -0.53
CA MET A 204 -8.06 8.33 -0.17
C MET A 204 -6.91 8.40 -1.17
N ALA A 205 -6.39 7.26 -1.64
CA ALA A 205 -5.33 7.22 -2.63
C ALA A 205 -5.75 7.89 -3.95
N LEU A 206 -6.98 7.65 -4.42
CA LEU A 206 -7.57 8.36 -5.56
C LEU A 206 -7.82 9.84 -5.27
N GLY A 207 -8.22 10.18 -4.05
CA GLY A 207 -8.29 11.57 -3.59
C GLY A 207 -6.94 12.29 -3.69
N LEU A 208 -5.83 11.63 -3.33
CA LEU A 208 -4.48 12.16 -3.49
C LEU A 208 -4.08 12.28 -4.96
N VAL A 209 -4.44 11.31 -5.82
CA VAL A 209 -4.26 11.44 -7.28
C VAL A 209 -5.00 12.67 -7.81
N ALA A 210 -6.24 12.89 -7.38
CA ALA A 210 -7.03 14.04 -7.80
C ALA A 210 -6.41 15.37 -7.35
N LYS A 211 -5.75 15.37 -6.18
CA LYS A 211 -5.06 16.52 -5.63
C LYS A 211 -3.77 16.86 -6.39
N ILE A 212 -2.99 15.85 -6.78
CA ILE A 212 -1.68 16.02 -7.41
C ILE A 212 -1.83 16.22 -8.92
N ASP A 213 -2.51 15.31 -9.62
CA ASP A 213 -2.58 15.26 -11.09
C ASP A 213 -3.96 15.70 -11.63
N GLY A 214 -4.89 16.11 -10.76
CA GLY A 214 -6.22 16.58 -11.12
C GLY A 214 -7.30 15.49 -11.16
N ARG A 215 -8.56 15.91 -11.01
CA ARG A 215 -9.74 15.02 -10.95
C ARG A 215 -9.87 14.08 -12.15
N GLU A 216 -9.67 14.59 -13.35
CA GLU A 216 -9.76 13.78 -14.58
C GLU A 216 -8.78 12.59 -14.56
N LYS A 217 -7.58 12.79 -14.00
CA LYS A 217 -6.61 11.72 -13.83
C LYS A 217 -7.12 10.66 -12.86
N ALA A 218 -7.62 11.07 -11.69
CA ALA A 218 -8.16 10.14 -10.71
C ALA A 218 -9.32 9.30 -11.27
N ASP A 219 -10.27 9.93 -11.96
CA ASP A 219 -11.37 9.23 -12.61
C ASP A 219 -10.88 8.24 -13.68
N HIS A 220 -9.85 8.62 -14.46
CA HIS A 220 -9.24 7.72 -15.43
C HIS A 220 -8.53 6.53 -14.77
N VAL A 221 -7.83 6.76 -13.65
CA VAL A 221 -7.16 5.70 -12.88
C VAL A 221 -8.21 4.72 -12.34
N ALA A 222 -9.24 5.23 -11.66
CA ALA A 222 -10.34 4.43 -11.14
C ALA A 222 -11.02 3.60 -12.24
N LYS A 223 -11.32 4.23 -13.39
CA LYS A 223 -11.92 3.55 -14.54
C LYS A 223 -11.01 2.47 -15.12
N THR A 224 -9.71 2.71 -15.21
CA THR A 224 -8.75 1.72 -15.73
C THR A 224 -8.58 0.53 -14.78
N ALA A 225 -8.68 0.76 -13.48
CA ALA A 225 -8.67 -0.28 -12.46
C ALA A 225 -10.04 -0.98 -12.31
N GLU A 226 -11.08 -0.54 -13.04
CA GLU A 226 -12.48 -0.94 -12.85
C GLU A 226 -12.94 -0.81 -11.38
N TYR A 227 -12.40 0.20 -10.70
CA TYR A 227 -12.65 0.47 -9.30
C TYR A 227 -13.78 1.50 -9.14
N ILE A 228 -14.80 1.17 -8.35
CA ILE A 228 -15.87 2.10 -8.00
C ILE A 228 -15.37 3.00 -6.87
N TRP A 229 -14.95 4.21 -7.23
CA TRP A 229 -14.46 5.20 -6.28
C TRP A 229 -15.60 5.83 -5.47
N ASN A 230 -15.49 5.79 -4.14
CA ASN A 230 -16.28 6.64 -3.26
C ASN A 230 -15.48 7.92 -2.94
N ASP A 231 -15.84 9.02 -3.59
CA ASP A 231 -15.13 10.30 -3.48
C ASP A 231 -15.63 11.20 -2.33
N ASP A 232 -16.49 10.69 -1.45
CA ASP A 232 -16.94 11.41 -0.25
C ASP A 232 -16.04 11.11 0.97
N PRO A 233 -15.18 12.06 1.42
CA PRO A 233 -14.32 11.89 2.60
C PRO A 233 -15.09 11.77 3.90
N SER A 234 -16.33 12.25 3.95
CA SER A 234 -17.11 12.38 5.18
C SER A 234 -18.01 11.17 5.47
N ASN A 235 -18.22 10.31 4.48
CA ASN A 235 -19.17 9.20 4.57
C ASN A 235 -18.46 7.86 4.81
N ASP A 236 -18.16 7.58 6.09
CA ASP A 236 -17.76 6.24 6.52
C ASP A 236 -18.98 5.47 7.06
N PRO A 237 -19.51 4.44 6.36
CA PRO A 237 -20.64 3.65 6.85
C PRO A 237 -20.30 2.82 8.10
N PHE A 238 -19.02 2.75 8.49
CA PHE A 238 -18.55 2.11 9.71
C PHE A 238 -18.26 3.10 10.84
N ALA A 239 -18.60 4.38 10.66
CA ALA A 239 -18.32 5.46 11.58
C ALA A 239 -18.61 5.11 13.04
N VAL A 240 -17.78 5.63 13.93
CA VAL A 240 -18.02 5.63 15.37
C VAL A 240 -18.51 7.01 15.76
N GLU A 241 -19.38 7.07 16.78
CA GLU A 241 -19.72 8.36 17.40
C GLU A 241 -18.44 8.98 17.99
N ASP A 242 -18.27 10.29 17.80
CA ASP A 242 -17.28 11.08 18.52
C ASP A 242 -17.69 11.09 20.00
N THR A 243 -17.39 10.01 20.72
CA THR A 243 -17.62 9.98 22.15
C THR A 243 -16.66 10.98 22.76
N ASN A 244 -17.19 12.15 23.15
CA ASN A 244 -16.53 13.11 24.02
C ASN A 244 -15.85 12.31 25.15
N THR A 245 -14.53 12.26 25.12
CA THR A 245 -13.74 11.82 26.27
C THR A 245 -14.02 12.83 27.38
N ASN A 246 -14.80 12.40 28.38
CA ASN A 246 -14.77 12.99 29.71
C ASN A 246 -13.41 12.73 30.36
#